data_AF-X1G095-F1
#
_entry.id   AF-X1G095-F1
#
_cell.length_a   1.000
_cell.length_b   1.000
_cell.length_c   1.000
_cell.angle_alpha   90.00
_cell.angle_beta   90.00
_cell.angle_gamma   90.00
#
_symmetry.space_group_name_H-M   'P 1'
#
loop_
_entity.id
_entity.type
_entity.pdbx_description
1 polymer ?
#
loop_
_entity_poly.entity_id
_entity_poly.type
_entity_poly.pdbx_seq_one_letter_code
_entity_poly.pdbx_strand_id
1 'polypeptide(L)'
;KYSLATREIIADSIEAVSMAHPFDGLVLIPSCDKIVPGMIMAALRLNIPSIVISGGPMLAGKFKGEDIDYSTCYEAIGKYKKGKYTDEDLREIEEEACPTWG
;
A
#
# COMPACT_ATOMS: atom_id res chain seq x y z
N LYS A 1 -7.01 -4.63 12.91
CA LYS A 1 -7.59 -3.65 13.86
C LYS A 1 -7.00 -2.25 13.71
N TYR A 2 -5.68 -2.09 13.53
CA TYR A 2 -5.05 -0.75 13.48
C TYR A 2 -4.94 -0.09 12.10
N SER A 3 -5.10 -0.84 10.99
CA SER A 3 -4.93 -0.30 9.64
C SER A 3 -5.77 0.96 9.36
N LEU A 4 -7.05 0.99 9.73
CA LEU A 4 -7.87 2.19 9.48
C LEU A 4 -7.44 3.39 10.34
N ALA A 5 -7.00 3.14 11.58
CA ALA A 5 -6.59 4.20 12.50
C ALA A 5 -5.32 4.93 12.02
N THR A 6 -4.44 4.27 11.26
CA THR A 6 -3.23 4.93 10.74
C THR A 6 -3.54 6.07 9.77
N ARG A 7 -4.71 6.06 9.12
CA ARG A 7 -5.14 7.16 8.25
C ARG A 7 -5.17 8.50 8.99
N GLU A 8 -5.79 8.53 10.18
CA GLU A 8 -5.88 9.75 10.99
C GLU A 8 -4.50 10.15 11.53
N ILE A 9 -3.71 9.18 11.99
CA ILE A 9 -2.36 9.43 12.49
C ILE A 9 -1.48 10.08 11.41
N ILE A 10 -1.57 9.62 10.15
CA ILE A 10 -0.84 10.21 9.03
C ILE A 10 -1.29 11.65 8.79
N ALA A 11 -2.60 11.89 8.77
CA ALA A 11 -3.15 13.23 8.56
C ALA A 11 -2.69 14.21 9.65
N ASP A 12 -2.84 13.81 10.91
CA ASP A 12 -2.49 14.62 12.08
C ASP A 12 -0.97 14.87 12.15
N SER A 13 -0.15 13.89 11.76
CA SER A 13 1.31 14.03 11.74
C SER A 13 1.76 15.09 10.72
N ILE A 14 1.18 15.08 9.51
CA ILE A 14 1.50 16.07 8.47
C ILE A 14 1.02 17.45 8.90
N GLU A 15 -0.19 17.54 9.47
CA GLU A 15 -0.76 18.78 9.99
C GLU A 15 0.15 19.38 11.07
N ALA A 16 0.57 18.58 12.05
CA ALA A 16 1.44 19.02 13.14
C ALA A 16 2.78 19.58 12.65
N VAL A 17 3.47 18.86 11.75
CA VAL A 17 4.78 19.31 11.22
C VAL A 17 4.61 20.56 10.35
N SER A 18 3.57 20.61 9.52
CA SER A 18 3.36 21.73 8.59
C SER A 18 3.03 23.03 9.31
N MET A 19 2.25 22.97 10.40
CA MET A 19 1.96 24.14 11.23
C MET A 19 3.15 24.56 12.10
N ALA A 20 3.97 23.61 12.56
CA ALA A 20 5.15 23.91 13.37
C ALA A 20 6.27 24.58 12.56
N HIS A 21 6.42 24.24 11.28
CA HIS A 21 7.47 24.73 10.38
C HIS A 21 6.99 25.75 9.33
N PRO A 22 5.87 26.42 9.58
CA PRO A 22 5.00 27.11 8.60
C PRO A 22 5.36 26.89 7.13
N PHE A 23 5.10 25.69 6.60
CA PHE A 23 5.36 25.41 5.18
C PHE A 23 4.38 26.17 4.26
N ASP A 24 4.89 26.72 3.16
CA ASP A 24 4.09 27.41 2.14
C ASP A 24 3.39 26.47 1.15
N GLY A 25 3.78 25.19 1.13
CA GLY A 25 3.18 24.17 0.27
C GLY A 25 3.71 22.77 0.54
N LEU A 26 3.03 21.76 -0.03
CA LEU A 26 3.28 20.34 0.24
C LEU A 26 3.45 19.53 -1.04
N VAL A 27 4.41 18.61 -1.01
CA VAL A 27 4.54 17.51 -1.97
C VAL A 27 4.28 16.21 -1.22
N LEU A 28 3.20 15.52 -1.56
CA LEU A 28 2.73 14.32 -0.86
C LEU A 28 2.95 13.10 -1.74
N ILE A 29 3.66 12.09 -1.22
CA ILE A 29 4.02 10.88 -1.98
C ILE A 29 3.42 9.63 -1.31
N PRO A 30 2.11 9.38 -1.49
CA PRO A 30 1.48 8.19 -0.93
C PRO A 30 1.59 6.97 -1.87
N SER A 31 1.65 5.76 -1.31
CA SER A 31 1.61 4.50 -2.07
C SER A 31 0.54 3.53 -1.56
N CYS A 32 0.50 3.27 -0.26
CA CYS A 32 -0.40 2.29 0.32
C CYS A 32 -1.81 2.85 0.62
N ASP A 33 -2.80 1.95 0.65
CA ASP A 33 -4.24 2.20 0.79
C ASP A 33 -4.60 3.31 1.82
N LYS A 34 -4.06 3.25 3.04
CA LYS A 34 -4.42 4.21 4.11
C LYS A 34 -3.57 5.48 4.11
N ILE A 35 -2.46 5.48 3.38
CA ILE A 35 -1.56 6.64 3.25
C ILE A 35 -2.17 7.66 2.29
N VAL A 36 -2.72 7.20 1.15
CA VAL A 36 -3.35 8.05 0.14
C VAL A 36 -4.42 8.99 0.73
N PRO A 37 -5.49 8.49 1.39
CA PRO A 37 -6.49 9.36 1.97
C PRO A 37 -5.96 10.16 3.17
N GLY A 38 -5.02 9.62 3.96
CA GLY A 38 -4.45 10.34 5.11
C GLY A 38 -3.68 11.60 4.67
N MET A 39 -2.86 11.48 3.64
CA MET A 39 -2.13 12.62 3.05
C MET A 39 -3.08 13.64 2.40
N ILE A 40 -4.10 13.17 1.66
CA ILE A 40 -5.10 14.06 1.05
C ILE A 40 -5.90 14.81 2.12
N MET A 41 -6.27 14.13 3.21
CA MET A 41 -6.95 14.76 4.34
C MET A 41 -6.12 15.89 4.94
N ALA A 42 -4.81 15.69 5.15
CA ALA A 42 -3.92 16.73 5.64
C ALA A 42 -3.85 17.94 4.69
N ALA A 43 -3.69 17.71 3.38
CA ALA A 43 -3.68 18.79 2.39
C ALA A 43 -4.97 19.62 2.43
N LEU A 44 -6.12 18.95 2.51
CA LEU A 44 -7.42 19.63 2.58
C LEU A 44 -7.62 20.41 3.89
N ARG A 45 -7.13 19.89 5.02
CA ARG A 45 -7.20 20.59 6.32
C ARG A 45 -6.30 21.83 6.35
N LEU A 46 -5.06 21.72 5.86
CA LEU A 46 -4.10 22.82 5.85
C LEU A 46 -4.44 23.89 4.81
N ASN A 47 -5.08 23.50 3.70
CA ASN A 47 -5.54 24.39 2.65
C ASN A 47 -4.43 25.32 2.08
N ILE A 48 -3.23 24.76 1.93
CA ILE A 48 -2.07 25.39 1.27
C ILE A 48 -1.76 24.68 -0.05
N PRO A 49 -1.06 25.33 -1.00
CA PRO A 49 -0.67 24.71 -2.28
C PRO A 49 -0.07 23.32 -2.10
N SER A 50 -0.72 22.29 -2.66
CA SER A 50 -0.33 20.90 -2.44
C SER A 50 -0.40 20.09 -3.74
N ILE A 51 0.55 19.19 -3.95
CA ILE A 51 0.54 18.21 -5.04
C ILE A 51 0.67 16.79 -4.49
N VAL A 52 -0.10 15.87 -5.05
CA VAL A 52 -0.05 14.44 -4.70
C VAL A 52 0.57 13.66 -5.86
N ILE A 53 1.61 12.88 -5.56
CA ILE A 53 2.34 12.05 -6.51
C ILE A 53 2.25 10.61 -6.02
N SER A 54 1.48 9.77 -6.70
CA SER A 54 1.40 8.35 -6.33
C SER A 54 2.77 7.68 -6.46
N GLY A 55 3.12 6.83 -5.49
CA GLY A 55 4.32 5.99 -5.54
C GLY A 55 4.30 4.97 -6.69
N GLY A 56 3.12 4.69 -7.24
CA GLY A 56 2.93 3.74 -8.33
C GLY A 56 2.68 2.31 -7.82
N PRO A 57 2.09 1.43 -8.67
CA PRO A 57 1.77 0.06 -8.31
C PRO A 57 2.96 -0.88 -8.53
N MET A 58 2.93 -2.00 -7.80
CA MET A 58 3.80 -3.15 -8.02
C MET A 58 3.47 -3.87 -9.35
N LEU A 59 4.47 -4.47 -9.99
CA LEU A 59 4.26 -5.35 -11.15
C LEU A 59 3.63 -6.69 -10.73
N ALA A 60 2.88 -7.32 -11.63
CA ALA A 60 2.34 -8.66 -11.38
C ALA A 60 3.46 -9.70 -11.30
N GLY A 61 3.37 -10.57 -10.29
CA GLY A 61 4.19 -11.77 -10.17
C GLY A 61 3.77 -12.83 -11.19
N LYS A 62 4.58 -13.88 -11.34
CA LYS A 62 4.28 -14.99 -12.27
C LYS A 62 4.41 -16.34 -11.57
N PHE A 63 3.41 -17.19 -11.74
CA PHE A 63 3.46 -18.59 -11.30
C PHE A 63 2.77 -19.49 -12.33
N LYS A 64 3.49 -20.50 -12.82
CA LYS A 64 3.00 -21.46 -13.84
C LYS A 64 2.37 -20.79 -15.09
N GLY A 65 2.87 -19.62 -15.46
CA GLY A 65 2.39 -18.86 -16.63
C GLY A 65 1.20 -17.93 -16.36
N GLU A 66 0.65 -17.94 -15.14
CA GLU A 66 -0.42 -17.03 -14.72
C GLU A 66 0.13 -15.83 -13.95
N ASP A 67 -0.58 -14.70 -14.05
CA ASP A 67 -0.33 -13.53 -13.21
C ASP A 67 -0.79 -13.80 -11.78
N ILE A 68 0.07 -13.47 -10.82
CA ILE A 68 -0.23 -13.57 -9.40
C ILE A 68 0.05 -12.26 -8.68
N ASP A 69 -0.65 -12.06 -7.58
CA ASP A 69 -0.53 -10.89 -6.72
C ASP A 69 -0.65 -11.28 -5.23
N TYR A 70 -0.59 -10.28 -4.35
CA TYR A 70 -0.74 -10.49 -2.91
C TYR A 70 -2.08 -11.14 -2.52
N SER A 71 -3.16 -10.92 -3.28
CA SER A 71 -4.46 -11.56 -3.03
C SER A 71 -4.41 -13.05 -3.36
N THR A 72 -3.64 -13.41 -4.38
CA THR A 72 -3.43 -14.80 -4.82
C THR A 72 -2.77 -15.63 -3.72
N CYS A 73 -1.89 -15.06 -2.88
CA CYS A 73 -1.33 -15.75 -1.72
C CYS A 73 -2.43 -16.28 -0.77
N TYR A 74 -3.48 -15.49 -0.51
CA TYR A 74 -4.59 -15.93 0.33
C TYR A 74 -5.41 -17.05 -0.34
N GLU A 75 -5.63 -16.96 -1.63
CA GLU A 75 -6.31 -18.02 -2.40
C GLU A 75 -5.49 -19.31 -2.45
N ALA A 76 -4.17 -19.19 -2.57
CA ALA A 76 -3.23 -20.30 -2.61
C ALA A 76 -3.29 -21.13 -1.32
N ILE A 77 -3.37 -20.49 -0.15
CA ILE A 77 -3.62 -21.17 1.13
C ILE A 77 -4.92 -21.99 1.08
N GLY A 78 -5.97 -21.44 0.47
CA GLY A 78 -7.24 -22.14 0.28
C GLY A 78 -7.13 -23.35 -0.65
N LYS A 79 -6.36 -23.24 -1.75
CA LYS A 79 -6.10 -24.33 -2.70
C LYS A 79 -5.20 -25.42 -2.09
N TYR A 80 -4.20 -25.03 -1.32
CA TYR A 80 -3.34 -25.94 -0.57
C TYR A 80 -4.13 -26.80 0.42
N LYS A 81 -5.00 -26.19 1.24
CA LYS A 81 -5.87 -26.93 2.17
C LYS A 81 -6.82 -27.92 1.49
N LYS A 82 -7.11 -27.73 0.21
CA LYS A 82 -7.93 -28.63 -0.62
C LYS A 82 -7.09 -29.69 -1.36
N GLY A 83 -5.78 -29.78 -1.08
CA GLY A 83 -4.84 -30.70 -1.71
C GLY A 83 -4.53 -30.37 -3.17
N LYS A 84 -4.79 -29.14 -3.63
CA LYS A 84 -4.55 -28.72 -5.02
C LYS A 84 -3.17 -28.13 -5.26
N TYR A 85 -2.50 -27.66 -4.21
CA TYR A 85 -1.14 -27.14 -4.24
C TYR A 85 -0.27 -27.90 -3.24
N THR A 86 1.01 -28.04 -3.57
CA THR A 86 2.05 -28.61 -2.70
C THR A 86 2.68 -27.52 -1.82
N ASP A 87 3.56 -27.92 -0.90
CA ASP A 87 4.37 -26.98 -0.13
C ASP A 87 5.28 -26.15 -1.06
N GLU A 88 5.90 -26.78 -2.07
CA GLU A 88 6.68 -26.09 -3.09
C GLU A 88 5.86 -25.06 -3.87
N ASP A 89 4.63 -25.39 -4.26
CA ASP A 89 3.75 -24.45 -4.96
C ASP A 89 3.44 -23.21 -4.11
N LEU A 90 3.20 -23.40 -2.80
CA LEU A 90 2.97 -22.28 -1.88
C LEU A 90 4.21 -21.40 -1.75
N ARG A 91 5.39 -22.02 -1.65
CA ARG A 91 6.64 -21.31 -1.50
C ARG A 91 6.97 -20.48 -2.75
N GLU A 92 6.79 -21.05 -3.92
CA GLU A 92 7.00 -20.32 -5.18
C GLU A 92 6.04 -19.13 -5.31
N ILE A 93 4.76 -19.31 -4.95
CA ILE A 93 3.79 -18.20 -4.93
C ILE A 93 4.20 -17.12 -3.93
N GLU A 94 4.68 -17.48 -2.73
CA GLU A 94 5.14 -16.52 -1.73
C GLU A 94 6.34 -15.70 -2.21
N GLU A 95 7.29 -16.35 -2.88
CA GLU A 95 8.51 -15.72 -3.40
C GLU A 95 8.23 -14.83 -4.62
N GLU A 96 7.25 -15.19 -5.46
CA GLU A 96 6.98 -14.51 -6.74
C GLU A 96 5.82 -13.51 -6.70
N ALA A 97 4.91 -13.56 -5.72
CA ALA A 97 3.70 -12.71 -5.69
C ALA A 97 3.98 -11.20 -5.55
N CYS A 98 5.16 -10.84 -5.03
CA CYS A 98 5.55 -9.44 -4.80
C CYS A 98 6.92 -9.10 -5.44
N PRO A 99 7.02 -9.01 -6.78
CA PRO A 99 8.30 -8.96 -7.47
C PRO A 99 8.99 -7.58 -7.44
N THR A 100 8.24 -6.50 -7.21
CA THR A 100 8.78 -5.13 -7.24
C THR A 100 8.21 -4.25 -6.13
N TRP A 101 8.68 -3.01 -6.04
CA TRP A 101 8.08 -1.98 -5.19
C TRP A 101 6.80 -1.44 -5.82
N GLY A 102 5.84 -1.06 -4.97
CA GLY A 102 4.63 -0.32 -5.33
C GLY A 102 3.42 -0.72 -4.49
#